data_AF-A0A1B0AU06-F1
#
_entry.id   AF-A0A1B0AU06-F1
#
_cell.length_a   1.000
_cell.length_b   1.000
_cell.length_c   1.000
_cell.angle_alpha   90.00
_cell.angle_beta   90.00
_cell.angle_gamma   90.00
#
_symmetry.space_group_name_H-M   'P 1'
#
loop_
_entity.id
_entity.type
_entity.pdbx_description
1 polymer ?
#
loop_
_entity_poly.entity_id
_entity_poly.type
_entity_poly.pdbx_seq_one_letter_code
_entity_poly.pdbx_strand_id
1 'polypeptide(L)'
;MSKSLKQFMFVNCLLMGFVIAGEVFNENANKITQNSSEKNFKITKTANEVHNDTYLVNMGFIPRVGAQIYAKHAVSIQHANDEHIFGEHHLCGGSILAPSLILTAAYCLFIPEHGPVDPEEIKVVAGTPNRVRRAPTTQIVEVDEVVVHPRYIHSSERYDIALIKLKSELKFDNYAVSAIPLPKNAPQQHEQCWFVGWGRFYEDGPMADEIMGDTIDILKYNSCGRDLSPMNNGNLCAFDEHHIEKGACKGDSGGPLICHGTVSGIVSSRVNCDWGIPTTLTNVYYFLEWIKQNRLLVYISSIARTTIKYNILLENKQQRKIQKHYYPVGSWSHKVYLNALEIGEKGIATLLQDLQLDFAL
;
A
#
# COMPACT_ATOMS: atom_id res chain seq x y z
N MET A 1 0.14 68.30 32.27
CA MET A 1 0.42 67.75 33.61
C MET A 1 -0.03 66.29 33.62
N SER A 2 0.73 65.30 34.02
CA SER A 2 2.17 65.12 34.16
C SER A 2 2.39 63.61 34.27
N LYS A 3 3.58 63.19 33.86
CA LYS A 3 4.19 61.86 34.01
C LYS A 3 4.27 61.37 35.48
N SER A 4 3.17 61.25 36.20
CA SER A 4 3.19 60.77 37.60
C SER A 4 2.00 59.88 38.00
N LEU A 5 1.53 59.02 37.09
CA LEU A 5 0.57 57.95 37.43
C LEU A 5 0.93 56.57 36.86
N LYS A 6 2.18 56.38 36.41
CA LYS A 6 2.71 55.08 35.94
C LYS A 6 3.77 54.48 36.87
N GLN A 7 3.92 55.01 38.09
CA GLN A 7 4.93 54.55 39.05
C GLN A 7 4.36 54.17 40.43
N PHE A 8 3.03 53.97 40.52
CA PHE A 8 2.36 53.56 41.77
C PHE A 8 1.58 52.24 41.67
N MET A 9 1.74 51.48 40.59
CA MET A 9 1.17 50.14 40.41
C MET A 9 2.22 49.11 39.98
N PHE A 10 3.44 49.22 40.52
CA PHE A 10 4.52 48.24 40.27
C PHE A 10 5.25 47.78 41.54
N VAL A 11 4.72 48.08 42.74
CA VAL A 11 5.35 47.68 44.02
C VAL A 11 4.40 46.93 44.96
N ASN A 12 3.17 46.57 44.53
CA ASN A 12 2.23 45.82 45.37
C ASN A 12 1.56 44.62 44.68
N CYS A 13 2.22 44.00 43.70
CA CYS A 13 1.75 42.75 43.08
C CYS A 13 2.72 41.56 43.26
N LEU A 14 3.66 41.67 44.20
CA LEU A 14 4.60 40.60 44.58
C LEU A 14 4.38 40.07 46.01
N LEU A 15 3.28 40.45 46.66
CA LEU A 15 2.92 39.97 48.02
C LEU A 15 1.45 39.51 48.15
N MET A 16 0.78 39.21 47.03
CA MET A 16 -0.49 38.46 47.01
C MET A 16 -0.47 37.36 45.94
N GLY A 17 0.55 36.50 45.98
CA GLY A 17 0.72 35.37 45.07
C GLY A 17 1.21 34.09 45.74
N PHE A 18 1.09 33.98 47.07
CA PHE A 18 1.64 32.85 47.84
C PHE A 18 0.68 32.19 48.85
N VAL A 19 -0.64 32.43 48.77
CA VAL A 19 -1.60 31.81 49.74
C VAL A 19 -2.83 31.16 49.07
N ILE A 20 -2.81 30.87 47.77
CA ILE A 20 -3.86 30.04 47.14
C ILE A 20 -3.23 28.95 46.26
N ALA A 21 -2.40 28.11 46.87
CA ALA A 21 -1.84 26.91 46.22
C ALA A 21 -1.76 25.72 47.20
N GLY A 22 -2.64 25.68 48.20
CA GLY A 22 -2.63 24.63 49.22
C GLY A 22 -3.97 24.49 49.92
N GLU A 23 -5.07 24.31 49.18
CA GLU A 23 -6.36 23.86 49.77
C GLU A 23 -7.45 23.44 48.74
N VAL A 24 -7.12 23.04 47.50
CA VAL A 24 -8.15 22.54 46.52
C VAL A 24 -7.81 21.15 45.94
N PHE A 25 -6.79 20.47 46.47
CA PHE A 25 -6.44 19.09 46.08
C PHE A 25 -6.67 18.09 47.22
N ASN A 26 -7.85 18.08 47.84
CA ASN A 26 -8.23 16.96 48.71
C ASN A 26 -9.74 16.90 48.99
N GLU A 27 -10.58 16.55 48.01
CA GLU A 27 -11.96 16.11 48.34
C GLU A 27 -12.68 15.22 47.30
N ASN A 28 -12.01 14.70 46.27
CA ASN A 28 -12.63 13.76 45.31
C ASN A 28 -11.95 12.38 45.23
N ALA A 29 -11.12 12.02 46.21
CA ALA A 29 -10.45 10.72 46.26
C ALA A 29 -11.17 9.64 47.11
N ASN A 30 -12.33 9.94 47.71
CA ASN A 30 -13.04 9.03 48.63
C ASN A 30 -14.53 8.81 48.29
N LYS A 31 -14.83 8.56 47.01
CA LYS A 31 -16.19 8.12 46.62
C LYS A 31 -16.25 7.24 45.37
N ILE A 32 -15.32 6.29 45.23
CA ILE A 32 -15.49 5.11 44.36
C ILE A 32 -14.92 3.89 45.11
N THR A 33 -15.57 3.51 46.19
CA THR A 33 -15.42 2.18 46.82
C THR A 33 -16.81 1.76 47.26
N GLN A 34 -17.47 0.96 46.43
CA GLN A 34 -18.42 -0.13 46.77
C GLN A 34 -19.34 -0.38 45.58
N ASN A 35 -18.89 -1.24 44.65
CA ASN A 35 -19.67 -2.31 44.00
C ASN A 35 -18.96 -2.78 42.73
N SER A 36 -17.99 -3.68 42.88
CA SER A 36 -17.76 -4.73 41.89
C SER A 36 -17.16 -5.92 42.61
N SER A 37 -17.91 -7.01 42.63
CA SER A 37 -17.54 -8.33 43.12
C SER A 37 -16.11 -8.74 42.71
N GLU A 38 -15.22 -8.88 43.69
CA GLU A 38 -13.90 -9.49 43.55
C GLU A 38 -14.05 -10.99 43.21
N LYS A 39 -13.80 -11.36 41.95
CA LYS A 39 -13.30 -12.70 41.64
C LYS A 39 -11.79 -12.68 41.83
N ASN A 40 -11.34 -13.14 43.00
CA ASN A 40 -9.94 -13.32 43.35
C ASN A 40 -9.27 -14.36 42.44
N PHE A 41 -8.55 -13.93 41.40
CA PHE A 41 -7.60 -14.77 40.68
C PHE A 41 -6.26 -14.72 41.41
N LYS A 42 -6.00 -15.71 42.26
CA LYS A 42 -4.69 -15.92 42.90
C LYS A 42 -3.68 -16.35 41.83
N ILE A 43 -2.76 -15.47 41.45
CA ILE A 43 -1.55 -15.84 40.72
C ILE A 43 -0.53 -16.36 41.73
N THR A 44 -0.48 -17.68 41.91
CA THR A 44 0.65 -18.36 42.55
C THR A 44 1.85 -18.24 41.62
N LYS A 45 2.83 -17.41 41.99
CA LYS A 45 4.15 -17.38 41.33
C LYS A 45 4.90 -18.68 41.64
N THR A 46 4.92 -19.59 40.67
CA THR A 46 5.99 -20.60 40.59
C THR A 46 7.18 -19.96 39.88
N ALA A 47 8.28 -19.82 40.60
CA ALA A 47 9.56 -19.41 40.05
C ALA A 47 10.08 -20.51 39.12
N ASN A 48 9.95 -20.32 37.81
CA ASN A 48 10.78 -20.88 36.72
C ASN A 48 10.14 -20.60 35.35
N GLU A 49 10.05 -19.34 34.95
CA GLU A 49 9.83 -19.00 33.54
C GLU A 49 10.86 -17.93 33.13
N VAL A 50 11.65 -18.29 32.12
CA VAL A 50 12.60 -17.40 31.44
C VAL A 50 11.79 -16.22 30.90
N HIS A 51 12.05 -15.01 31.39
CA HIS A 51 11.47 -13.79 30.84
C HIS A 51 11.96 -13.63 29.39
N ASN A 52 11.08 -14.01 28.45
CA ASN A 52 11.21 -13.68 27.05
C ASN A 52 10.55 -12.31 26.90
N ASP A 53 11.34 -11.24 27.00
CA ASP A 53 10.84 -9.86 26.91
C ASP A 53 10.24 -9.63 25.51
N THR A 54 8.95 -9.95 25.38
CA THR A 54 8.18 -9.88 24.14
C THR A 54 7.49 -8.51 24.16
N TYR A 55 8.08 -7.53 23.49
CA TYR A 55 7.41 -6.25 23.29
C TYR A 55 6.37 -6.44 22.19
N LEU A 56 5.10 -6.39 22.58
CA LEU A 56 3.97 -6.37 21.65
C LEU A 56 3.90 -4.98 21.01
N VAL A 57 3.97 -4.96 19.68
CA VAL A 57 3.96 -3.75 18.83
C VAL A 57 2.97 -3.99 17.69
N ASN A 58 2.53 -2.93 17.00
CA ASN A 58 1.73 -3.08 15.78
C ASN A 58 2.43 -4.03 14.80
N MET A 59 1.66 -4.81 14.06
CA MET A 59 2.11 -5.97 13.27
C MET A 59 2.78 -7.13 14.04
N GLY A 60 2.78 -7.14 15.37
CA GLY A 60 3.29 -8.25 16.16
C GLY A 60 4.81 -8.47 16.05
N PHE A 61 5.29 -9.56 16.65
CA PHE A 61 6.71 -9.91 16.83
C PHE A 61 7.45 -10.28 15.53
N ILE A 62 8.80 -10.20 15.59
CA ILE A 62 9.83 -10.71 14.66
C ILE A 62 9.40 -12.04 13.99
N PRO A 63 9.65 -12.26 12.68
CA PRO A 63 8.69 -12.88 11.79
C PRO A 63 8.29 -14.29 12.20
N ARG A 64 6.98 -14.48 12.41
CA ARG A 64 6.38 -15.81 12.29
C ARG A 64 6.74 -16.38 10.92
N VAL A 65 7.02 -17.69 10.85
CA VAL A 65 7.21 -18.42 9.59
C VAL A 65 6.12 -18.09 8.57
N GLY A 66 4.89 -17.79 9.02
CA GLY A 66 3.76 -17.36 8.19
C GLY A 66 3.97 -16.02 7.45
N ALA A 67 4.48 -14.97 8.09
CA ALA A 67 4.69 -13.67 7.44
C ALA A 67 5.75 -13.77 6.33
N GLN A 68 6.80 -14.54 6.57
CA GLN A 68 7.86 -14.79 5.58
C GLN A 68 7.36 -15.55 4.35
N ILE A 69 6.35 -16.41 4.50
CA ILE A 69 5.73 -17.11 3.35
C ILE A 69 5.05 -16.12 2.41
N TYR A 70 4.48 -15.03 2.93
CA TYR A 70 3.76 -14.04 2.14
C TYR A 70 4.64 -12.88 1.65
N ALA A 71 5.85 -12.72 2.19
CA ALA A 71 6.80 -11.69 1.77
C ALA A 71 7.08 -11.70 0.26
N LYS A 72 7.09 -12.88 -0.36
CA LYS A 72 7.31 -13.04 -1.80
C LYS A 72 6.23 -12.43 -2.71
N HIS A 73 5.10 -12.06 -2.14
CA HIS A 73 3.98 -11.43 -2.83
C HIS A 73 3.91 -9.92 -2.61
N ALA A 74 4.66 -9.41 -1.64
CA ALA A 74 4.68 -8.01 -1.27
C ALA A 74 5.79 -7.25 -2.02
N VAL A 75 5.57 -5.96 -2.24
CA VAL A 75 6.59 -5.04 -2.75
C VAL A 75 6.67 -3.79 -1.89
N SER A 76 7.85 -3.19 -1.88
CA SER A 76 8.11 -1.89 -1.29
C SER A 76 8.08 -0.84 -2.42
N ILE A 77 7.13 0.08 -2.36
CA ILE A 77 7.09 1.26 -3.23
C ILE A 77 7.94 2.32 -2.56
N GLN A 78 8.89 2.89 -3.30
CA GLN A 78 9.88 3.82 -2.80
C GLN A 78 10.00 5.02 -3.74
N HIS A 79 10.48 6.15 -3.24
CA HIS A 79 10.92 7.22 -4.13
C HIS A 79 12.07 6.75 -5.03
N ALA A 80 12.10 7.23 -6.27
CA ALA A 80 13.15 6.89 -7.23
C ALA A 80 14.51 7.47 -6.80
N ASN A 81 14.50 8.72 -6.34
CA ASN A 81 15.68 9.48 -5.94
C ASN A 81 16.08 9.18 -4.48
N ASP A 82 16.59 7.97 -4.23
CA ASP A 82 17.27 7.66 -2.96
C ASP A 82 18.70 8.21 -3.01
N GLU A 83 18.95 9.41 -2.51
CA GLU A 83 20.29 10.02 -2.61
C GLU A 83 21.32 9.43 -1.64
N HIS A 84 20.90 8.75 -0.56
CA HIS A 84 21.83 8.34 0.51
C HIS A 84 21.70 6.89 1.02
N ILE A 85 20.50 6.34 1.25
CA ILE A 85 20.33 4.99 1.83
C ILE A 85 19.23 4.22 1.11
N PHE A 86 19.55 3.00 0.66
CA PHE A 86 18.58 2.11 0.00
C PHE A 86 17.39 1.82 0.92
N GLY A 87 16.18 2.05 0.44
CA GLY A 87 14.94 1.71 1.13
C GLY A 87 14.51 2.68 2.22
N GLU A 88 15.28 3.73 2.51
CA GLU A 88 14.92 4.77 3.48
C GLU A 88 13.63 5.50 3.10
N HIS A 89 13.46 5.80 1.81
CA HIS A 89 12.28 6.51 1.30
C HIS A 89 11.15 5.56 0.87
N HIS A 90 10.84 4.59 1.72
CA HIS A 90 9.65 3.75 1.55
C HIS A 90 8.37 4.53 1.79
N LEU A 91 7.48 4.46 0.81
CA LEU A 91 6.20 5.16 0.82
C LEU A 91 5.09 4.24 1.30
N CYS A 92 4.95 3.10 0.63
CA CYS A 92 3.82 2.20 0.76
C CYS A 92 4.19 0.77 0.36
N GLY A 93 3.41 -0.18 0.83
CA GLY A 93 3.39 -1.55 0.34
C GLY A 93 2.64 -1.70 -1.00
N GLY A 94 2.73 -2.90 -1.56
CA GLY A 94 1.95 -3.32 -2.71
C GLY A 94 1.91 -4.84 -2.83
N SER A 95 1.03 -5.35 -3.69
CA SER A 95 0.84 -6.78 -3.96
C SER A 95 1.11 -7.11 -5.42
N ILE A 96 1.88 -8.15 -5.70
CA ILE A 96 2.19 -8.58 -7.07
C ILE A 96 0.99 -9.34 -7.66
N LEU A 97 0.33 -8.79 -8.68
CA LEU A 97 -0.77 -9.48 -9.37
C LEU A 97 -0.30 -10.22 -10.63
N ALA A 98 0.74 -9.70 -11.28
CA ALA A 98 1.37 -10.26 -12.47
C ALA A 98 2.82 -9.74 -12.57
N PRO A 99 3.67 -10.28 -13.47
CA PRO A 99 5.08 -9.88 -13.56
C PRO A 99 5.31 -8.38 -13.73
N SER A 100 4.39 -7.67 -14.39
CA SER A 100 4.47 -6.22 -14.62
C SER A 100 3.31 -5.43 -13.99
N LEU A 101 2.56 -6.04 -13.06
CA LEU A 101 1.37 -5.41 -12.48
C LEU A 101 1.34 -5.56 -10.95
N ILE A 102 1.36 -4.41 -10.28
CA ILE A 102 1.29 -4.30 -8.82
C ILE A 102 -0.03 -3.64 -8.43
N LEU A 103 -0.66 -4.15 -7.38
CA LEU A 103 -1.83 -3.59 -6.72
C LEU A 103 -1.42 -2.82 -5.46
N THR A 104 -1.96 -1.63 -5.25
CA THR A 104 -1.69 -0.82 -4.07
C THR A 104 -2.85 0.15 -3.79
N ALA A 105 -2.71 1.01 -2.79
CA ALA A 105 -3.68 2.04 -2.44
C ALA A 105 -3.51 3.26 -3.34
N ALA A 106 -4.61 3.91 -3.69
CA ALA A 106 -4.59 5.16 -4.48
C ALA A 106 -3.96 6.30 -3.69
N TYR A 107 -4.19 6.35 -2.38
CA TYR A 107 -3.61 7.35 -1.50
C TYR A 107 -2.10 7.45 -1.60
N CYS A 108 -1.42 6.31 -1.78
CA CYS A 108 0.04 6.26 -1.92
C CYS A 108 0.54 6.98 -3.18
N LEU A 109 -0.33 7.09 -4.20
CA LEU A 109 0.04 7.46 -5.55
C LEU A 109 -0.78 8.66 -6.07
N PHE A 110 -1.47 9.38 -5.19
CA PHE A 110 -2.31 10.51 -5.58
C PHE A 110 -2.06 11.69 -4.66
N ILE A 111 -1.62 12.79 -5.26
CA ILE A 111 -1.40 14.06 -4.57
C ILE A 111 -2.61 14.96 -4.84
N PRO A 112 -3.29 15.47 -3.80
CA PRO A 112 -4.36 16.46 -3.98
C PRO A 112 -3.90 17.62 -4.87
N GLU A 113 -4.79 18.09 -5.73
CA GLU A 113 -4.54 19.19 -6.69
C GLU A 113 -3.57 18.86 -7.85
N HIS A 114 -2.74 17.82 -7.72
CA HIS A 114 -1.74 17.44 -8.73
C HIS A 114 -2.10 16.13 -9.47
N GLY A 115 -2.95 15.29 -8.87
CA GLY A 115 -3.40 14.04 -9.46
C GLY A 115 -2.46 12.87 -9.15
N PRO A 116 -2.42 11.83 -10.00
CA PRO A 116 -1.50 10.71 -9.85
C PRO A 116 -0.03 11.16 -9.83
N VAL A 117 0.80 10.52 -9.01
CA VAL A 117 2.25 10.75 -8.98
C VAL A 117 2.90 10.38 -10.31
N ASP A 118 3.95 11.11 -10.67
CA ASP A 118 4.69 10.83 -11.90
C ASP A 118 5.44 9.49 -11.78
N PRO A 119 5.37 8.60 -12.80
CA PRO A 119 6.06 7.31 -12.79
C PRO A 119 7.56 7.37 -12.48
N GLU A 120 8.23 8.46 -12.87
CA GLU A 120 9.67 8.65 -12.66
C GLU A 120 10.04 9.00 -11.21
N GLU A 121 9.08 9.43 -10.39
CA GLU A 121 9.31 9.78 -8.99
C GLU A 121 9.33 8.57 -8.06
N ILE A 122 8.89 7.40 -8.55
CA ILE A 122 8.76 6.18 -7.77
C ILE A 122 9.41 4.97 -8.45
N LYS A 123 9.75 3.98 -7.63
CA LYS A 123 10.23 2.67 -8.05
C LYS A 123 9.59 1.58 -7.21
N VAL A 124 9.56 0.37 -7.74
CA VAL A 124 9.08 -0.82 -7.05
C VAL A 124 10.25 -1.73 -6.72
N VAL A 125 10.33 -2.15 -5.46
CA VAL A 125 11.34 -3.08 -4.95
C VAL A 125 10.65 -4.38 -4.51
N ALA A 126 11.09 -5.51 -5.06
CA ALA A 126 10.59 -6.84 -4.76
C ALA A 126 11.73 -7.80 -4.41
N GLY A 127 11.41 -8.97 -3.85
CA GLY A 127 12.37 -10.06 -3.67
C GLY A 127 13.34 -9.89 -2.50
N THR A 128 13.01 -9.08 -1.52
CA THR A 128 13.75 -8.97 -0.25
C THR A 128 12.80 -8.80 0.93
N PRO A 129 12.98 -9.56 2.03
CA PRO A 129 12.25 -9.30 3.26
C PRO A 129 12.81 -8.07 3.98
N ASN A 130 14.07 -7.68 3.74
CA ASN A 130 14.67 -6.51 4.35
C ASN A 130 14.55 -5.29 3.42
N ARG A 131 13.82 -4.26 3.85
CA ARG A 131 13.57 -3.02 3.12
C ARG A 131 14.85 -2.21 2.92
N VAL A 132 15.72 -2.17 3.93
CA VAL A 132 16.94 -1.32 3.94
C VAL A 132 18.21 -2.06 3.53
N ARG A 133 18.11 -3.35 3.17
CA ARG A 133 19.23 -4.17 2.71
C ARG A 133 18.86 -4.96 1.46
N ARG A 134 19.74 -4.93 0.46
CA ARG A 134 19.59 -5.74 -0.74
C ARG A 134 19.97 -7.19 -0.45
N ALA A 135 19.16 -8.11 -0.96
CA ALA A 135 19.45 -9.53 -1.08
C ALA A 135 19.83 -9.87 -2.54
N PRO A 136 20.45 -11.03 -2.80
CA PRO A 136 20.70 -11.50 -4.17
C PRO A 136 19.43 -11.61 -5.04
N THR A 137 18.27 -11.77 -4.41
CA THR A 137 16.95 -11.86 -5.03
C THR A 137 16.27 -10.51 -5.22
N THR A 138 16.86 -9.40 -4.74
CA THR A 138 16.26 -8.06 -4.84
C THR A 138 16.13 -7.63 -6.30
N GLN A 139 14.92 -7.22 -6.68
CA GLN A 139 14.60 -6.66 -7.99
C GLN A 139 14.10 -5.23 -7.79
N ILE A 140 14.78 -4.27 -8.42
CA ILE A 140 14.40 -2.85 -8.42
C ILE A 140 13.92 -2.54 -9.84
N VAL A 141 12.67 -2.08 -9.95
CA VAL A 141 12.01 -1.90 -11.24
C VAL A 141 11.36 -0.51 -11.31
N GLU A 142 11.60 0.18 -12.43
CA GLU A 142 10.99 1.47 -12.74
C GLU A 142 9.50 1.33 -13.09
N VAL A 143 8.74 2.38 -12.82
CA VAL A 143 7.31 2.45 -13.13
C VAL A 143 7.09 3.00 -14.54
N ASP A 144 6.22 2.35 -15.31
CA ASP A 144 5.76 2.75 -16.64
C ASP A 144 4.53 3.66 -16.53
N GLU A 145 3.58 3.29 -15.67
CA GLU A 145 2.30 3.98 -15.53
C GLU A 145 1.71 3.76 -14.14
N VAL A 146 1.12 4.83 -13.60
CA VAL A 146 0.29 4.81 -12.38
C VAL A 146 -1.17 4.93 -12.80
N VAL A 147 -1.99 3.97 -12.38
CA VAL A 147 -3.42 3.94 -12.68
C VAL A 147 -4.22 4.02 -11.38
N VAL A 148 -4.63 5.23 -11.03
CA VAL A 148 -5.53 5.47 -9.89
C VAL A 148 -6.98 5.21 -10.31
N HIS A 149 -7.78 4.62 -9.41
CA HIS A 149 -9.20 4.43 -9.69
C HIS A 149 -9.89 5.79 -9.97
N PRO A 150 -10.66 5.93 -11.07
CA PRO A 150 -11.18 7.22 -11.53
C PRO A 150 -12.17 7.89 -10.57
N ARG A 151 -12.70 7.12 -9.61
CA ARG A 151 -13.62 7.59 -8.56
C ARG A 151 -12.93 7.80 -7.21
N TYR A 152 -11.60 7.75 -7.15
CA TYR A 152 -10.85 7.99 -5.91
C TYR A 152 -11.16 9.37 -5.35
N ILE A 153 -11.48 9.44 -4.06
CA ILE A 153 -11.77 10.70 -3.36
C ILE A 153 -10.85 10.77 -2.14
N HIS A 154 -9.79 11.57 -2.24
CA HIS A 154 -8.76 11.69 -1.20
C HIS A 154 -9.31 12.00 0.19
N SER A 155 -10.25 12.95 0.33
CA SER A 155 -10.79 13.35 1.65
C SER A 155 -11.54 12.23 2.39
N SER A 156 -12.15 11.31 1.65
CA SER A 156 -12.98 10.22 2.20
C SER A 156 -12.36 8.83 2.06
N GLU A 157 -11.22 8.73 1.35
CA GLU A 157 -10.57 7.47 0.95
C GLU A 157 -11.51 6.45 0.28
N ARG A 158 -12.59 6.94 -0.35
CA ARG A 158 -13.43 6.07 -1.17
C ARG A 158 -12.66 5.70 -2.43
N TYR A 159 -12.81 4.44 -2.83
CA TYR A 159 -12.13 3.89 -4.01
C TYR A 159 -10.59 3.97 -3.88
N ASP A 160 -10.07 3.73 -2.68
CA ASP A 160 -8.63 3.75 -2.38
C ASP A 160 -7.90 2.53 -2.96
N ILE A 161 -7.78 2.51 -4.29
CA ILE A 161 -7.15 1.44 -5.06
C ILE A 161 -6.44 2.03 -6.28
N ALA A 162 -5.22 1.56 -6.52
CA ALA A 162 -4.43 1.88 -7.69
C ALA A 162 -3.65 0.67 -8.20
N LEU A 163 -3.24 0.74 -9.46
CA LEU A 163 -2.33 -0.20 -10.09
C LEU A 163 -1.07 0.52 -10.53
N ILE A 164 0.06 -0.16 -10.41
CA ILE A 164 1.34 0.26 -10.97
C ILE A 164 1.68 -0.73 -12.09
N LYS A 165 1.92 -0.20 -13.29
CA LYS A 165 2.47 -0.96 -14.42
C LYS A 165 3.98 -0.76 -14.45
N LEU A 166 4.74 -1.84 -14.51
CA LEU A 166 6.20 -1.80 -14.49
C LEU A 166 6.80 -1.69 -15.89
N LYS A 167 7.92 -0.97 -16.04
CA LYS A 167 8.66 -0.88 -17.32
C LYS A 167 9.27 -2.22 -17.74
N SER A 168 9.59 -3.09 -16.79
CA SER A 168 10.09 -4.45 -17.03
C SER A 168 9.42 -5.46 -16.12
N GLU A 169 9.31 -6.70 -16.58
CA GLU A 169 8.73 -7.79 -15.80
C GLU A 169 9.63 -8.21 -14.64
N LEU A 170 9.01 -8.44 -13.48
CA LEU A 170 9.60 -9.16 -12.37
C LEU A 170 9.87 -10.62 -12.76
N LYS A 171 11.05 -11.11 -12.40
CA LYS A 171 11.43 -12.51 -12.57
C LYS A 171 10.85 -13.32 -11.41
N PHE A 172 9.84 -14.13 -11.70
CA PHE A 172 9.25 -15.02 -10.70
C PHE A 172 10.13 -16.24 -10.49
N ASP A 173 10.42 -16.52 -9.22
CA ASP A 173 11.14 -17.71 -8.77
C ASP A 173 10.30 -18.57 -7.80
N ASN A 174 9.09 -18.12 -7.47
CA ASN A 174 8.16 -18.71 -6.50
C ASN A 174 8.68 -18.84 -5.06
N TYR A 175 9.87 -18.32 -4.80
CA TYR A 175 10.55 -18.31 -3.52
C TYR A 175 10.60 -16.89 -2.95
N ALA A 176 11.25 -15.95 -3.64
CA ALA A 176 11.37 -14.56 -3.25
C ALA A 176 10.41 -13.64 -4.00
N VAL A 177 9.96 -14.01 -5.20
CA VAL A 177 9.02 -13.21 -6.00
C VAL A 177 7.98 -14.11 -6.65
N SER A 178 6.69 -13.85 -6.37
CA SER A 178 5.57 -14.57 -6.97
C SER A 178 4.30 -13.72 -6.95
N ALA A 179 3.41 -13.93 -7.91
CA ALA A 179 2.10 -13.29 -7.89
C ALA A 179 1.19 -13.88 -6.81
N ILE A 180 0.37 -13.04 -6.19
CA ILE A 180 -0.73 -13.47 -5.31
C ILE A 180 -2.04 -13.55 -6.11
N PRO A 181 -2.81 -14.65 -5.99
CA PRO A 181 -4.09 -14.76 -6.66
C PRO A 181 -5.12 -13.74 -6.17
N LEU A 182 -5.97 -13.28 -7.08
CA LEU A 182 -7.15 -12.48 -6.75
C LEU A 182 -8.21 -13.34 -6.05
N PRO A 183 -9.01 -12.75 -5.13
CA PRO A 183 -10.03 -13.47 -4.38
C PRO A 183 -11.18 -13.89 -5.30
N LYS A 184 -11.76 -15.06 -5.02
CA LYS A 184 -12.98 -15.54 -5.72
C LYS A 184 -14.27 -15.15 -5.01
N ASN A 185 -14.18 -14.82 -3.73
CA ASN A 185 -15.29 -14.42 -2.87
C ASN A 185 -14.83 -13.26 -1.98
N ALA A 186 -15.77 -12.45 -1.49
CA ALA A 186 -15.48 -11.48 -0.46
C ALA A 186 -15.09 -12.19 0.86
N PRO A 187 -14.13 -11.64 1.63
CA PRO A 187 -13.82 -12.17 2.94
C PRO A 187 -15.03 -12.05 3.87
N GLN A 188 -15.21 -13.06 4.72
CA GLN A 188 -16.34 -13.17 5.64
C GLN A 188 -16.03 -12.54 7.00
N GLN A 189 -17.07 -12.18 7.74
CA GLN A 189 -16.90 -11.72 9.12
C GLN A 189 -16.25 -12.81 9.97
N HIS A 190 -15.32 -12.41 10.85
CA HIS A 190 -14.48 -13.28 11.69
C HIS A 190 -13.54 -14.19 10.90
N GLU A 191 -13.36 -13.97 9.60
CA GLU A 191 -12.31 -14.61 8.84
C GLU A 191 -10.96 -14.03 9.29
N GLN A 192 -10.05 -14.91 9.69
CA GLN A 192 -8.69 -14.53 10.07
C GLN A 192 -7.82 -14.41 8.82
N CYS A 193 -7.18 -13.25 8.67
CA CYS A 193 -6.36 -12.92 7.52
C CYS A 193 -4.96 -12.47 7.96
N TRP A 194 -3.98 -12.62 7.09
CA TRP A 194 -2.63 -12.10 7.30
C TRP A 194 -2.50 -10.73 6.66
N PHE A 195 -1.91 -9.79 7.37
CA PHE A 195 -1.42 -8.56 6.74
C PHE A 195 0.10 -8.50 6.92
N VAL A 196 0.82 -8.08 5.87
CA VAL A 196 2.28 -8.06 5.84
C VAL A 196 2.80 -6.74 5.30
N GLY A 197 3.92 -6.25 5.82
CA GLY A 197 4.45 -4.94 5.44
C GLY A 197 5.68 -4.51 6.22
N TRP A 198 6.12 -3.28 5.96
CA TRP A 198 7.28 -2.66 6.60
C TRP A 198 6.90 -1.41 7.39
N GLY A 199 5.63 -1.26 7.77
CA GLY A 199 5.15 -0.11 8.51
C GLY A 199 5.82 0.07 9.87
N ARG A 200 5.49 1.18 10.51
CA ARG A 200 5.99 1.50 11.84
C ARG A 200 5.44 0.53 12.89
N PHE A 201 6.23 0.28 13.93
CA PHE A 201 5.80 -0.54 15.07
C PHE A 201 4.71 0.12 15.92
N TYR A 202 4.63 1.45 15.91
CA TYR A 202 3.64 2.25 16.62
C TYR A 202 3.66 3.67 16.07
N GLU A 203 2.67 4.48 16.49
CA GLU A 203 2.52 5.85 16.01
C GLU A 203 3.80 6.63 16.29
N ASP A 204 4.35 7.24 15.24
CA ASP A 204 5.62 7.98 15.24
C ASP A 204 6.88 7.16 15.67
N GLY A 205 6.76 5.84 15.84
CA GLY A 205 7.85 4.91 16.09
C GLY A 205 8.70 4.57 14.86
N PRO A 206 9.77 3.79 15.01
CA PRO A 206 10.62 3.41 13.87
C PRO A 206 9.86 2.51 12.88
N MET A 207 10.22 2.65 11.60
CA MET A 207 9.75 1.79 10.52
C MET A 207 10.47 0.44 10.57
N ALA A 208 9.78 -0.65 10.23
CA ALA A 208 10.40 -1.97 10.23
C ALA A 208 11.44 -2.09 9.10
N ASP A 209 12.59 -2.70 9.42
CA ASP A 209 13.62 -3.03 8.42
C ASP A 209 13.28 -4.37 7.75
N GLU A 210 12.97 -5.39 8.54
CA GLU A 210 12.46 -6.67 8.05
C GLU A 210 10.95 -6.60 7.87
N ILE A 211 10.43 -7.36 6.90
CA ILE A 211 8.99 -7.45 6.69
C ILE A 211 8.33 -8.13 7.89
N MET A 212 7.31 -7.46 8.41
CA MET A 212 6.52 -7.89 9.55
C MET A 212 5.17 -8.41 9.07
N GLY A 213 4.48 -9.13 9.95
CA GLY A 213 3.12 -9.53 9.67
C GLY A 213 2.51 -10.35 10.79
N ASP A 214 1.22 -10.13 10.99
CA ASP A 214 0.42 -10.87 11.95
C ASP A 214 -0.96 -11.17 11.37
N THR A 215 -1.71 -11.96 12.11
CA THR A 215 -3.12 -12.24 11.81
C THR A 215 -4.01 -11.15 12.39
N ILE A 216 -5.06 -10.81 11.65
CA ILE A 216 -6.12 -9.89 12.05
C ILE A 216 -7.47 -10.43 11.56
N ASP A 217 -8.53 -10.20 12.33
CA ASP A 217 -9.85 -10.73 12.02
C ASP A 217 -10.69 -9.69 11.29
N ILE A 218 -11.42 -10.14 10.26
CA ILE A 218 -12.37 -9.29 9.54
C ILE A 218 -13.55 -8.95 10.45
N LEU A 219 -13.81 -7.67 10.64
CA LEU A 219 -14.95 -7.19 11.40
C LEU A 219 -16.17 -6.94 10.50
N LYS A 220 -17.34 -6.91 11.14
CA LYS A 220 -18.50 -6.27 10.53
C LYS A 220 -18.20 -4.78 10.38
N TYR A 221 -18.42 -4.24 9.18
CA TYR A 221 -18.05 -2.86 8.87
C TYR A 221 -18.58 -1.80 9.85
N ASN A 222 -19.82 -1.97 10.34
CA ASN A 222 -20.43 -1.07 11.31
C ASN A 222 -19.70 -1.05 12.67
N SER A 223 -18.89 -2.07 12.97
CA SER A 223 -18.09 -2.14 14.20
C SER A 223 -16.86 -1.22 14.16
N CYS A 224 -16.53 -0.61 13.01
CA CYS A 224 -15.27 0.12 12.83
C CYS A 224 -15.33 1.60 13.22
N GLY A 225 -16.35 1.98 13.98
CA GLY A 225 -16.33 3.16 14.86
C GLY A 225 -16.16 4.52 14.18
N ARG A 226 -16.30 4.62 12.87
CA ARG A 226 -16.26 5.88 12.11
C ARG A 226 -17.58 6.04 11.35
N ASP A 227 -17.98 7.28 11.05
CA ASP A 227 -19.08 7.66 10.14
C ASP A 227 -18.78 7.21 8.69
N LEU A 228 -18.58 5.90 8.56
CA LEU A 228 -18.35 5.16 7.36
C LEU A 228 -19.73 4.71 6.91
N SER A 229 -20.39 5.59 6.14
CA SER A 229 -21.76 5.41 5.63
C SER A 229 -22.08 3.94 5.30
N PRO A 230 -23.27 3.43 5.68
CA PRO A 230 -23.64 2.04 5.44
C PRO A 230 -23.82 1.79 3.93
N MET A 231 -23.48 0.58 3.50
CA MET A 231 -23.59 0.03 2.14
C MET A 231 -22.50 0.42 1.12
N ASN A 232 -21.67 -0.59 0.81
CA ASN A 232 -21.18 -0.86 -0.55
C ASN A 232 -20.15 0.11 -1.17
N ASN A 233 -19.24 0.67 -0.37
CA ASN A 233 -18.20 1.60 -0.85
C ASN A 233 -16.83 0.95 -1.11
N GLY A 234 -16.76 -0.37 -1.19
CA GLY A 234 -15.52 -1.07 -1.51
C GLY A 234 -14.47 -1.07 -0.38
N ASN A 235 -14.90 -0.91 0.87
CA ASN A 235 -14.02 -0.95 2.05
C ASN A 235 -14.27 -2.22 2.88
N LEU A 236 -13.22 -2.68 3.56
CA LEU A 236 -13.21 -3.70 4.60
C LEU A 236 -12.71 -3.08 5.90
N CYS A 237 -12.89 -3.83 6.98
CA CYS A 237 -12.32 -3.48 8.24
C CYS A 237 -11.85 -4.73 8.97
N ALA A 238 -10.74 -4.60 9.67
CA ALA A 238 -10.14 -5.68 10.42
C ALA A 238 -9.62 -5.20 11.77
N PHE A 239 -9.75 -6.04 12.78
CA PHE A 239 -9.29 -5.78 14.15
C PHE A 239 -9.18 -7.10 14.92
N ASP A 240 -8.21 -7.21 15.82
CA ASP A 240 -8.11 -8.32 16.76
C ASP A 240 -8.60 -7.85 18.13
N GLU A 241 -9.81 -8.28 18.53
CA GLU A 241 -10.42 -7.89 19.81
C GLU A 241 -9.66 -8.42 21.03
N HIS A 242 -8.81 -9.43 20.84
CA HIS A 242 -8.00 -10.03 21.89
C HIS A 242 -6.59 -9.43 21.99
N HIS A 243 -6.11 -8.81 20.91
CA HIS A 243 -4.79 -8.18 20.82
C HIS A 243 -4.93 -6.79 20.19
N ILE A 244 -5.38 -5.84 21.00
CA ILE A 244 -5.74 -4.49 20.58
C ILE A 244 -4.58 -3.69 20.00
N GLU A 245 -3.35 -4.14 20.24
CA GLU A 245 -2.12 -3.56 19.70
C GLU A 245 -1.84 -3.97 18.25
N LYS A 246 -2.60 -4.92 17.68
CA LYS A 246 -2.43 -5.34 16.30
C LYS A 246 -3.18 -4.41 15.35
N GLY A 247 -2.46 -3.89 14.39
CA GLY A 247 -3.01 -3.16 13.27
C GLY A 247 -1.92 -2.84 12.26
N ALA A 248 -2.33 -2.31 11.11
CA ALA A 248 -1.40 -1.62 10.23
C ALA A 248 -0.90 -0.33 10.90
N CYS A 249 0.27 0.16 10.48
CA CYS A 249 0.73 1.52 10.78
C CYS A 249 1.21 2.26 9.52
N LYS A 250 1.63 3.53 9.67
CA LYS A 250 2.24 4.33 8.60
C LYS A 250 3.36 3.53 7.92
N GLY A 251 3.28 3.42 6.59
CA GLY A 251 4.16 2.60 5.75
C GLY A 251 3.53 1.28 5.28
N ASP A 252 2.54 0.75 6.00
CA ASP A 252 1.83 -0.47 5.56
C ASP A 252 0.77 -0.21 4.49
N SER A 253 0.35 1.04 4.32
CA SER A 253 -0.63 1.44 3.29
C SER A 253 -0.25 0.89 1.93
N GLY A 254 -1.23 0.41 1.17
CA GLY A 254 -1.04 -0.31 -0.08
C GLY A 254 -0.63 -1.77 0.06
N GLY A 255 -0.20 -2.20 1.25
CA GLY A 255 0.20 -3.58 1.53
C GLY A 255 -0.97 -4.58 1.48
N PRO A 256 -0.67 -5.88 1.30
CA PRO A 256 -1.69 -6.91 1.18
C PRO A 256 -2.35 -7.27 2.51
N LEU A 257 -3.66 -7.45 2.49
CA LEU A 257 -4.39 -8.33 3.40
C LEU A 257 -4.74 -9.63 2.66
N ILE A 258 -4.28 -10.75 3.21
CA ILE A 258 -4.29 -12.07 2.59
C ILE A 258 -5.21 -12.99 3.39
N CYS A 259 -6.30 -13.42 2.75
CA CYS A 259 -7.20 -14.41 3.32
C CYS A 259 -7.23 -15.62 2.38
N HIS A 260 -7.10 -16.83 2.95
CA HIS A 260 -7.08 -18.09 2.19
C HIS A 260 -6.10 -18.09 0.99
N GLY A 261 -4.94 -17.44 1.13
CA GLY A 261 -3.90 -17.36 0.09
C GLY A 261 -4.25 -16.44 -1.09
N THR A 262 -5.24 -15.56 -0.95
CA THR A 262 -5.61 -14.55 -1.96
C THR A 262 -5.54 -13.14 -1.39
N VAL A 263 -5.26 -12.14 -2.22
CA VAL A 263 -5.21 -10.73 -1.79
C VAL A 263 -6.64 -10.18 -1.65
N SER A 264 -7.23 -10.37 -0.47
CA SER A 264 -8.62 -9.98 -0.19
C SER A 264 -8.78 -8.50 0.14
N GLY A 265 -7.72 -7.85 0.63
CA GLY A 265 -7.74 -6.45 0.98
C GLY A 265 -6.44 -5.70 0.68
N ILE A 266 -6.53 -4.38 0.69
CA ILE A 266 -5.40 -3.44 0.57
C ILE A 266 -5.43 -2.53 1.80
N VAL A 267 -4.34 -2.42 2.54
CA VAL A 267 -4.27 -1.49 3.68
C VAL A 267 -4.47 -0.06 3.18
N SER A 268 -5.43 0.68 3.75
CA SER A 268 -5.72 2.06 3.36
C SER A 268 -4.86 3.06 4.16
N SER A 269 -5.15 4.36 4.10
CA SER A 269 -4.20 5.43 4.46
C SER A 269 -4.41 6.12 5.80
N ARG A 270 -5.65 6.21 6.31
CA ARG A 270 -5.92 6.60 7.70
C ARG A 270 -5.59 5.45 8.62
N VAL A 271 -4.32 5.11 8.62
CA VAL A 271 -3.74 4.19 9.56
C VAL A 271 -3.41 5.00 10.80
N ASN A 272 -4.38 5.08 11.71
CA ASN A 272 -4.06 5.36 13.09
C ASN A 272 -3.74 4.02 13.74
N CYS A 273 -2.49 3.83 14.15
CA CYS A 273 -2.02 2.61 14.79
C CYS A 273 -1.91 2.76 16.31
N ASP A 274 -2.65 3.71 16.88
CA ASP A 274 -3.03 3.69 18.30
C ASP A 274 -3.76 2.38 18.61
N TRP A 275 -3.53 1.87 19.81
CA TRP A 275 -4.14 0.61 20.25
C TRP A 275 -5.66 0.72 20.31
N GLY A 276 -6.33 -0.34 19.87
CA GLY A 276 -7.78 -0.43 19.88
C GLY A 276 -8.46 0.21 18.67
N ILE A 277 -7.70 0.69 17.69
CA ILE A 277 -8.25 1.27 16.46
C ILE A 277 -8.30 0.22 15.35
N PRO A 278 -9.48 -0.09 14.78
CA PRO A 278 -9.60 -1.00 13.65
C PRO A 278 -8.87 -0.48 12.40
N THR A 279 -8.20 -1.40 11.70
CA THR A 279 -7.56 -1.11 10.42
C THR A 279 -8.62 -1.06 9.32
N THR A 280 -8.66 0.06 8.59
CA THR A 280 -9.48 0.20 7.38
C THR A 280 -8.73 -0.27 6.15
N LEU A 281 -9.41 -1.06 5.32
CA LEU A 281 -8.83 -1.61 4.10
C LEU A 281 -9.77 -1.40 2.91
N THR A 282 -9.24 -1.52 1.72
CA THR A 282 -10.02 -1.59 0.48
C THR A 282 -10.36 -3.05 0.18
N ASN A 283 -11.61 -3.35 -0.18
CA ASN A 283 -12.11 -4.67 -0.57
C ASN A 283 -11.69 -5.01 -2.01
N VAL A 284 -10.73 -5.91 -2.20
CA VAL A 284 -10.25 -6.28 -3.54
C VAL A 284 -11.33 -6.99 -4.35
N TYR A 285 -12.16 -7.82 -3.70
CA TYR A 285 -13.25 -8.53 -4.37
C TYR A 285 -14.24 -7.56 -5.03
N TYR A 286 -14.53 -6.44 -4.36
CA TYR A 286 -15.41 -5.39 -4.88
C TYR A 286 -14.85 -4.73 -6.15
N PHE A 287 -13.52 -4.66 -6.29
CA PHE A 287 -12.85 -4.01 -7.43
C PHE A 287 -12.35 -4.98 -8.51
N LEU A 288 -12.75 -6.26 -8.48
CA LEU A 288 -12.23 -7.26 -9.42
C LEU A 288 -12.41 -6.87 -10.89
N GLU A 289 -13.57 -6.33 -11.26
CA GLU A 289 -13.81 -5.97 -12.66
C GLU A 289 -12.90 -4.83 -13.11
N TRP A 290 -12.70 -3.81 -12.28
CA TRP A 290 -11.75 -2.75 -12.56
C TRP A 290 -10.30 -3.26 -12.66
N ILE A 291 -9.90 -4.18 -11.76
CA ILE A 291 -8.57 -4.81 -11.81
C ILE A 291 -8.39 -5.61 -13.10
N LYS A 292 -9.38 -6.44 -13.47
CA LYS A 292 -9.32 -7.29 -14.67
C LYS A 292 -9.25 -6.46 -15.95
N GLN A 293 -10.06 -5.41 -16.07
CA GLN A 293 -10.04 -4.50 -17.22
C GLN A 293 -8.65 -3.89 -17.41
N ASN A 294 -8.05 -3.36 -16.35
CA ASN A 294 -6.70 -2.79 -16.43
C ASN A 294 -5.61 -3.83 -16.68
N ARG A 295 -5.77 -5.06 -16.16
CA ARG A 295 -4.87 -6.18 -16.45
C ARG A 295 -4.87 -6.57 -17.93
N LEU A 296 -6.04 -6.57 -18.58
CA LEU A 296 -6.15 -6.85 -20.01
C LEU A 296 -5.43 -5.78 -20.84
N LEU A 297 -5.55 -4.50 -20.46
CA LEU A 297 -4.83 -3.41 -21.13
C LEU A 297 -3.31 -3.56 -21.04
N VAL A 298 -2.79 -4.00 -19.88
CA VAL A 298 -1.36 -4.33 -19.74
C VAL A 298 -0.96 -5.42 -20.73
N TYR A 299 -1.74 -6.49 -20.82
CA TYR A 299 -1.45 -7.61 -21.71
C TYR A 299 -1.46 -7.20 -23.19
N ILE A 300 -2.49 -6.46 -23.61
CA ILE A 300 -2.61 -5.93 -24.98
C ILE A 300 -1.44 -4.99 -25.30
N SER A 301 -1.07 -4.09 -24.39
CA SER A 301 0.06 -3.18 -24.58
C SER A 301 1.40 -3.93 -24.72
N SER A 302 1.58 -5.03 -23.98
CA SER A 302 2.79 -5.86 -24.06
C SER A 302 2.89 -6.58 -25.42
N ILE A 303 1.77 -7.15 -25.91
CA ILE A 303 1.71 -7.76 -27.23
C ILE A 303 1.98 -6.72 -28.32
N ALA A 304 1.32 -5.55 -28.26
CA ALA A 304 1.52 -4.48 -29.22
C ALA A 304 2.99 -4.03 -29.29
N ARG A 305 3.64 -3.79 -28.14
CA ARG A 305 5.07 -3.44 -28.04
C ARG A 305 5.96 -4.52 -28.66
N THR A 306 5.66 -5.80 -28.41
CA THR A 306 6.42 -6.92 -28.96
C THR A 306 6.26 -7.02 -30.48
N THR A 307 5.05 -6.88 -31.00
CA THR A 307 4.74 -6.92 -32.44
C THR A 307 5.43 -5.77 -33.18
N ILE A 308 5.37 -4.55 -32.65
CA ILE A 308 6.06 -3.38 -33.22
C ILE A 308 7.57 -3.62 -33.26
N LYS A 309 8.17 -4.08 -32.16
CA LYS A 309 9.60 -4.39 -32.09
C LYS A 309 10.01 -5.46 -33.12
N TYR A 310 9.18 -6.49 -33.30
CA TYR A 310 9.42 -7.53 -34.30
C TYR A 310 9.36 -6.97 -35.73
N ASN A 311 8.36 -6.14 -36.04
CA ASN A 311 8.23 -5.50 -37.35
C ASN A 311 9.42 -4.59 -37.67
N ILE A 312 9.87 -3.77 -36.72
CA ILE A 312 11.09 -2.95 -36.85
C ILE A 312 12.33 -3.82 -37.09
N LEU A 313 12.47 -4.95 -36.41
CA LEU A 313 13.58 -5.88 -36.63
C LEU A 313 13.53 -6.53 -38.01
N LEU A 314 12.34 -6.88 -38.50
CA LEU A 314 12.15 -7.40 -39.86
C LEU A 314 12.50 -6.36 -40.92
N GLU A 315 12.03 -5.11 -40.77
CA GLU A 315 12.37 -4.01 -41.67
C GLU A 315 13.87 -3.76 -41.70
N ASN A 316 14.53 -3.71 -40.54
CA ASN A 316 15.98 -3.55 -40.46
C ASN A 316 16.74 -4.72 -41.12
N LYS A 317 16.26 -5.96 -40.97
CA LYS A 317 16.84 -7.12 -41.66
C LYS A 317 16.63 -7.03 -43.18
N GLN A 318 15.46 -6.59 -43.65
CA GLN A 318 15.20 -6.37 -45.07
C GLN A 318 16.08 -5.25 -45.63
N GLN A 319 16.18 -4.10 -44.95
CA GLN A 319 17.07 -3.00 -45.34
C GLN A 319 18.54 -3.45 -45.41
N ARG A 320 19.04 -4.24 -44.45
CA ARG A 320 20.41 -4.80 -44.50
C ARG A 320 20.60 -5.79 -45.65
N LYS A 321 19.59 -6.58 -46.02
CA LYS A 321 19.65 -7.45 -47.20
C LYS A 321 19.68 -6.64 -48.50
N ILE A 322 18.86 -5.59 -48.59
CA ILE A 322 18.81 -4.67 -49.73
C ILE A 322 20.14 -3.91 -49.86
N GLN A 323 20.68 -3.37 -48.77
CA GLN A 323 21.98 -2.68 -48.74
C GLN A 323 23.16 -3.60 -49.07
N LYS A 324 23.09 -4.91 -48.74
CA LYS A 324 24.11 -5.89 -49.19
C LYS A 324 24.07 -6.17 -50.69
N HIS A 325 22.98 -5.82 -51.40
CA HIS A 325 22.83 -6.06 -52.84
C HIS A 325 22.90 -4.78 -53.69
N TYR A 326 23.04 -3.59 -53.10
CA TYR A 326 23.10 -2.32 -53.84
C TYR A 326 24.03 -1.28 -53.18
N TYR A 327 25.03 -0.80 -53.93
CA TYR A 327 25.67 0.51 -53.74
C TYR A 327 24.88 1.59 -54.54
N PRO A 328 24.99 2.90 -54.20
CA PRO A 328 23.84 3.75 -53.88
C PRO A 328 23.24 4.47 -55.10
N VAL A 329 21.91 4.62 -55.13
CA VAL A 329 21.23 5.74 -55.84
C VAL A 329 19.93 6.12 -55.13
N GLY A 330 19.83 7.39 -54.69
CA GLY A 330 18.65 8.26 -54.85
C GLY A 330 17.33 7.98 -54.09
N SER A 331 17.11 8.75 -53.02
CA SER A 331 15.87 9.29 -52.44
C SER A 331 14.49 8.70 -52.79
N TRP A 332 13.79 8.10 -51.81
CA TRP A 332 12.32 8.16 -51.69
C TRP A 332 11.90 8.02 -50.20
N SER A 333 11.69 9.14 -49.51
CA SER A 333 11.27 9.17 -48.10
C SER A 333 10.08 10.11 -47.88
N HIS A 334 8.85 9.58 -47.99
CA HIS A 334 7.67 10.13 -47.29
C HIS A 334 6.41 9.25 -47.44
N LYS A 335 6.23 8.56 -48.58
CA LYS A 335 5.00 7.78 -48.85
C LYS A 335 4.86 6.47 -48.05
N VAL A 336 5.94 5.95 -47.47
CA VAL A 336 5.92 4.68 -46.72
C VAL A 336 5.38 4.87 -45.30
N TYR A 337 5.54 6.06 -44.72
CA TYR A 337 5.17 6.32 -43.33
C TYR A 337 3.65 6.36 -43.09
N LEU A 338 2.87 6.78 -44.10
CA LEU A 338 1.41 6.88 -43.98
C LEU A 338 0.69 5.52 -44.13
N ASN A 339 1.24 4.60 -44.92
CA ASN A 339 0.66 3.26 -45.06
C ASN A 339 0.83 2.39 -43.80
N ALA A 340 1.84 2.66 -42.98
CA ALA A 340 2.08 1.90 -41.75
C ALA A 340 1.03 2.15 -40.65
N LEU A 341 0.45 3.35 -40.60
CA LEU A 341 -0.61 3.71 -39.65
C LEU A 341 -1.95 3.06 -40.02
N GLU A 342 -2.32 3.04 -41.31
CA GLU A 342 -3.56 2.40 -41.79
C GLU A 342 -3.57 0.87 -41.60
N ILE A 343 -2.39 0.23 -41.67
CA ILE A 343 -2.26 -1.22 -41.44
C ILE A 343 -2.37 -1.55 -39.94
N GLY A 344 -1.91 -0.65 -39.07
CA GLY A 344 -2.04 -0.79 -37.61
C GLY A 344 -3.48 -0.74 -37.12
N GLU A 345 -4.29 0.19 -37.65
CA GLU A 345 -5.70 0.32 -37.27
C GLU A 345 -6.55 -0.87 -37.76
N LYS A 346 -6.32 -1.35 -38.99
CA LYS A 346 -7.02 -2.52 -39.52
C LYS A 346 -6.64 -3.81 -38.78
N GLY A 347 -5.39 -3.95 -38.34
CA GLY A 347 -4.93 -5.10 -37.56
C GLY A 347 -5.58 -5.22 -36.18
N ILE A 348 -5.89 -4.09 -35.54
CA ILE A 348 -6.57 -4.05 -34.23
C ILE A 348 -8.05 -4.42 -34.37
N ALA A 349 -8.73 -3.97 -35.43
CA ALA A 349 -10.12 -4.31 -35.70
C ALA A 349 -10.33 -5.82 -35.92
N THR A 350 -9.42 -6.47 -36.68
CA THR A 350 -9.48 -7.92 -36.93
C THR A 350 -9.20 -8.74 -35.66
N LEU A 351 -8.27 -8.28 -34.81
CA LEU A 351 -7.93 -8.97 -33.55
C LEU A 351 -9.09 -8.93 -32.53
N LEU A 352 -9.89 -7.86 -32.53
CA LEU A 352 -11.10 -7.75 -31.71
C LEU A 352 -12.21 -8.68 -32.18
N GLN A 353 -12.27 -8.98 -33.48
CA GLN A 353 -13.28 -9.84 -34.09
C GLN A 353 -12.97 -11.33 -33.89
N ASP A 354 -11.68 -11.71 -33.89
CA ASP A 354 -11.23 -13.09 -33.64
C ASP A 354 -11.32 -13.51 -32.15
N LEU A 355 -11.48 -12.57 -31.23
CA LEU A 355 -11.59 -12.81 -29.78
C LEU A 355 -13.02 -13.07 -29.27
N GLN A 356 -14.05 -13.15 -30.13
CA GLN A 356 -15.47 -13.33 -29.74
C GLN A 356 -15.93 -12.38 -28.61
N LEU A 357 -15.43 -11.14 -28.59
CA LEU A 357 -15.95 -10.10 -27.69
C LEU A 357 -17.05 -9.33 -28.41
N ASP A 358 -18.29 -9.82 -28.31
CA ASP A 358 -19.48 -9.06 -28.71
C ASP A 358 -19.62 -7.84 -27.80
N PHE A 359 -19.21 -6.67 -28.30
CA PHE A 359 -19.65 -5.38 -27.76
C PHE A 359 -20.79 -4.88 -28.62
N ALA A 360 -22.03 -5.08 -28.15
CA ALA A 360 -23.13 -4.23 -28.57
C ALA A 360 -22.89 -2.82 -27.99
N LEU A 361 -22.77 -1.84 -28.89
CA LEU A 361 -22.64 -0.41 -28.59
C LEU A 361 -23.80 0.14 -27.76
#